data_AF-A0A3E0C617-F1
#
_entry.id   AF-A0A3E0C617-F1
#
_cell.length_a   1.000
_cell.length_b   1.000
_cell.length_c   1.000
_cell.angle_alpha   90.00
_cell.angle_beta   90.00
_cell.angle_gamma   90.00
#
_symmetry.space_group_name_H-M   'P 1'
#
loop_
_entity.id
_entity.type
_entity.pdbx_description
1 polymer ?
#
loop_
_entity_poly.entity_id
_entity_poly.type
_entity_poly.pdbx_seq_one_letter_code
_entity_poly.pdbx_strand_id
1 'polypeptide(L)'
;MAKKNITRNKLPKPDARQALLITRRNARMARSAHAYVRGNTSKFYEWLEGIEGHALPEGPAIWICGDCHTGNLGPVADAQGRVEIQIRDLDQTVIGNPAHDLIRLGLSLATAARGSDLPGVTTVRMMEALADGYERAFDETAGDADIHAEKPEAVRVVMREAVRRSWRHLAEERIEDLDPTIPLGPRFWPLAKSERREIEALFEKGSLARLATVIRGAGDEADVEVLDAAYWVKGCSSLGRLRYAVLLDIDGAAIEGDDLCLMDIKEAAQAAAPRYPGVRMPRDNAERVVEGARHLSPSLGERMRAARLADRAVVIRELLPQDMKLTIEQLTRDEAMKAARFLAMVVGKAHARQMDSAERKGWLTELRRNRSKTLDAPGWLWTGIVELVSSHAAGYLEHCRRYATEREGS
;
A
#
# COMPACT_ATOMS: atom_id res chain seq x y z
N MET A 1 -26.06 -16.14 26.30
CA MET A 1 -25.93 -16.43 24.86
C MET A 1 -24.58 -17.11 24.63
N ALA A 2 -24.59 -18.30 24.01
CA ALA A 2 -23.44 -19.19 23.94
C ALA A 2 -22.28 -18.58 23.12
N LYS A 3 -21.10 -18.47 23.75
CA LYS A 3 -19.82 -18.22 23.07
C LYS A 3 -19.63 -19.32 22.03
N LYS A 4 -19.72 -18.99 20.74
CA LYS A 4 -19.29 -19.89 19.67
C LYS A 4 -17.77 -20.02 19.78
N ASN A 5 -17.33 -21.04 20.50
CA ASN A 5 -15.99 -21.62 20.35
C ASN A 5 -15.83 -22.01 18.88
N ILE A 6 -15.23 -21.12 18.08
CA ILE A 6 -14.65 -21.52 16.80
C ILE A 6 -13.50 -22.44 17.19
N THR A 7 -13.73 -23.75 17.09
CA THR A 7 -12.79 -24.78 17.50
C THR A 7 -11.44 -24.58 16.79
N ARG A 8 -10.37 -24.50 17.58
CA ARG A 8 -8.95 -24.50 17.16
C ARG A 8 -8.64 -25.57 16.07
N ASN A 9 -9.45 -26.62 15.98
CA ASN A 9 -9.38 -27.72 15.01
C ASN A 9 -9.65 -27.36 13.52
N LYS A 10 -9.97 -26.11 13.17
CA LYS A 10 -10.19 -25.72 11.75
C LYS A 10 -9.15 -24.76 11.16
N LEU A 11 -8.11 -24.39 11.91
CA LEU A 11 -7.07 -23.50 11.40
C LEU A 11 -6.00 -24.29 10.64
N PRO A 12 -5.47 -23.76 9.52
CA PRO A 12 -4.53 -24.51 8.71
C PRO A 12 -3.19 -24.68 9.42
N LYS A 13 -2.63 -25.89 9.29
CA LYS A 13 -1.24 -26.15 9.61
C LYS A 13 -0.31 -25.39 8.64
N PRO A 14 0.95 -25.09 9.03
CA PRO A 14 1.89 -24.30 8.23
C PRO A 14 2.05 -24.75 6.77
N ASP A 15 2.16 -26.06 6.56
CA ASP A 15 2.25 -26.75 5.27
C ASP A 15 1.01 -26.57 4.37
N ALA A 16 -0.18 -26.47 4.96
CA ALA A 16 -1.44 -26.27 4.24
C ALA A 16 -1.76 -24.79 3.92
N ARG A 17 -1.02 -23.82 4.48
CA ARG A 17 -1.34 -22.39 4.35
C ARG A 17 -1.33 -21.91 2.90
N GLN A 18 -0.33 -22.33 2.12
CA GLN A 18 -0.07 -21.74 0.80
C GLN A 18 -1.24 -21.96 -0.17
N ALA A 19 -1.74 -23.18 -0.26
CA ALA A 19 -2.90 -23.50 -1.10
C ALA A 19 -4.12 -22.65 -0.72
N LEU A 20 -4.41 -22.54 0.58
CA LEU A 20 -5.55 -21.75 1.07
C LEU A 20 -5.39 -20.25 0.81
N LEU A 21 -4.16 -19.72 0.89
CA LEU A 21 -3.87 -18.31 0.57
C LEU A 21 -4.08 -18.03 -0.91
N ILE A 22 -3.67 -18.96 -1.79
CA ILE A 22 -3.92 -18.88 -3.23
C ILE A 22 -5.42 -18.89 -3.51
N THR A 23 -6.18 -19.82 -2.92
CA THR A 23 -7.64 -19.86 -3.06
C THR A 23 -8.29 -18.56 -2.58
N ARG A 24 -7.87 -18.04 -1.41
CA ARG A 24 -8.37 -16.75 -0.89
C ARG A 24 -8.01 -15.57 -1.79
N ARG A 25 -6.83 -15.57 -2.39
CA ARG A 25 -6.41 -14.55 -3.36
C ARG A 25 -7.29 -14.58 -4.60
N ASN A 26 -7.47 -15.76 -5.20
CA ASN A 26 -8.29 -15.94 -6.40
C ASN A 26 -9.74 -15.51 -6.13
N ALA A 27 -10.28 -15.90 -4.96
CA ALA A 27 -11.61 -15.48 -4.52
C ALA A 27 -11.73 -13.97 -4.29
N ARG A 28 -10.70 -13.30 -3.74
CA ARG A 28 -10.69 -11.83 -3.56
C ARG A 28 -10.64 -11.11 -4.90
N MET A 29 -9.82 -11.59 -5.84
CA MET A 29 -9.70 -11.02 -7.18
C MET A 29 -10.98 -11.21 -8.01
N ALA A 30 -11.76 -12.27 -7.75
CA ALA A 30 -13.04 -12.51 -8.42
C ALA A 30 -14.21 -11.64 -7.90
N ARG A 31 -14.01 -10.83 -6.85
CA ARG A 31 -15.11 -10.03 -6.26
C ARG A 31 -15.52 -8.83 -7.11
N SER A 32 -14.57 -8.19 -7.79
CA SER A 32 -14.84 -7.03 -8.64
C SER A 32 -13.64 -6.75 -9.56
N ALA A 33 -13.90 -6.04 -10.66
CA ALA A 33 -12.83 -5.59 -11.56
C ALA A 33 -11.78 -4.73 -10.83
N HIS A 34 -12.19 -3.87 -9.90
CA HIS A 34 -11.27 -3.09 -9.07
C HIS A 34 -10.38 -3.97 -8.18
N ALA A 35 -10.94 -5.01 -7.56
CA ALA A 35 -10.18 -5.96 -6.76
C ALA A 35 -9.17 -6.76 -7.61
N TYR A 36 -9.55 -7.10 -8.85
CA TYR A 36 -8.67 -7.74 -9.82
C TYR A 36 -7.50 -6.84 -10.23
N VAL A 37 -7.78 -5.58 -10.60
CA VAL A 37 -6.75 -4.57 -10.93
C VAL A 37 -5.72 -4.48 -9.81
N ARG A 38 -6.17 -4.33 -8.57
CA ARG A 38 -5.30 -4.24 -7.38
C ARG A 38 -4.54 -5.53 -7.06
N GLY A 39 -5.03 -6.68 -7.52
CA GLY A 39 -4.41 -7.97 -7.28
C GLY A 39 -3.33 -8.35 -8.30
N ASN A 40 -3.19 -7.60 -9.39
CA ASN A 40 -2.47 -8.07 -10.58
C ASN A 40 -1.43 -7.08 -11.14
N THR A 41 -0.48 -6.67 -10.31
CA THR A 41 0.56 -5.69 -10.69
C THR A 41 1.47 -6.17 -11.82
N SER A 42 1.81 -7.47 -11.88
CA SER A 42 2.63 -7.99 -12.99
C SER A 42 1.92 -7.85 -14.35
N LYS A 43 0.62 -8.16 -14.42
CA LYS A 43 -0.16 -7.97 -15.67
C LYS A 43 -0.32 -6.51 -16.04
N PHE A 44 -0.37 -5.61 -15.06
CA PHE A 44 -0.37 -4.17 -15.34
C PHE A 44 0.88 -3.76 -16.13
N TYR A 45 2.08 -4.19 -15.72
CA TYR A 45 3.30 -3.85 -16.45
C TYR A 45 3.43 -4.57 -17.79
N GLU A 46 3.06 -5.85 -17.86
CA GLU A 46 3.03 -6.61 -19.13
C GLU A 46 2.15 -5.92 -20.18
N TRP A 47 0.94 -5.48 -19.78
CA TRP A 47 0.04 -4.81 -20.71
C TRP A 47 0.42 -3.37 -21.00
N LEU A 48 1.05 -2.67 -20.05
CA LEU A 48 1.55 -1.31 -20.28
C LEU A 48 2.70 -1.30 -21.30
N GLU A 49 3.60 -2.28 -21.24
CA GLU A 49 4.70 -2.45 -22.19
C GLU A 49 4.19 -2.84 -23.60
N GLY A 50 3.07 -3.57 -23.66
CA GLY A 50 2.44 -3.99 -24.92
C GLY A 50 1.61 -2.92 -25.64
N ILE A 51 1.49 -1.69 -25.12
CA ILE A 51 0.71 -0.64 -25.78
C ILE A 51 1.48 -0.12 -27.01
N GLU A 52 1.10 -0.58 -28.20
CA GLU A 52 1.75 -0.21 -29.45
C GLU A 52 1.63 1.29 -29.77
N GLY A 53 2.70 1.90 -30.29
CA GLY A 53 2.68 3.25 -30.84
C GLY A 53 2.63 4.40 -29.82
N HIS A 54 2.70 4.10 -28.52
CA HIS A 54 2.59 5.11 -27.46
C HIS A 54 3.89 5.22 -26.67
N ALA A 55 4.59 6.33 -26.83
CA ALA A 55 5.73 6.66 -25.99
C ALA A 55 5.23 7.31 -24.69
N LEU A 56 5.49 6.65 -23.56
CA LEU A 56 5.43 7.32 -22.26
C LEU A 56 6.47 8.46 -22.24
N PRO A 57 6.17 9.60 -21.59
CA PRO A 57 7.16 10.65 -21.43
C PRO A 57 8.38 10.13 -20.67
N GLU A 58 9.58 10.58 -21.04
CA GLU A 58 10.80 10.28 -20.30
C GLU A 58 10.84 11.10 -19.01
N GLY A 59 10.51 10.44 -17.90
CA GLY A 59 10.52 11.08 -16.58
C GLY A 59 11.85 10.99 -15.85
N PRO A 60 12.07 11.81 -14.82
CA PRO A 60 13.28 11.78 -13.99
C PRO A 60 13.44 10.43 -13.27
N ALA A 61 14.69 10.04 -12.99
CA ALA A 61 15.02 8.80 -12.30
C ALA A 61 14.86 8.95 -10.79
N ILE A 62 13.62 8.76 -10.31
CA ILE A 62 13.26 8.85 -8.88
C ILE A 62 12.67 7.53 -8.37
N TRP A 63 12.61 7.37 -7.05
CA TRP A 63 11.83 6.29 -6.46
C TRP A 63 10.34 6.48 -6.79
N ILE A 64 9.75 5.42 -7.33
CA ILE A 64 8.31 5.30 -7.59
C ILE A 64 7.71 4.23 -6.67
N CYS A 65 6.41 4.28 -6.39
CA CYS A 65 5.68 3.27 -5.65
C CYS A 65 5.68 1.91 -6.37
N GLY A 66 5.45 1.92 -7.69
CA GLY A 66 5.41 0.72 -8.54
C GLY A 66 4.11 -0.09 -8.45
N ASP A 67 3.21 0.22 -7.50
CA ASP A 67 1.84 -0.30 -7.45
C ASP A 67 0.89 0.77 -6.90
N CYS A 68 0.99 1.98 -7.44
CA CYS A 68 0.26 3.15 -6.93
C CYS A 68 -1.23 3.08 -7.28
N HIS A 69 -2.03 2.43 -6.43
CA HIS A 69 -3.49 2.36 -6.58
C HIS A 69 -4.18 2.95 -5.35
N THR A 70 -5.46 3.33 -5.43
CA THR A 70 -6.16 4.05 -4.34
C THR A 70 -6.06 3.35 -2.97
N GLY A 71 -6.15 2.02 -2.93
CA GLY A 71 -6.00 1.23 -1.71
C GLY A 71 -4.61 1.21 -1.05
N ASN A 72 -3.59 1.75 -1.73
CA ASN A 72 -2.22 1.91 -1.25
C ASN A 72 -1.93 3.35 -0.79
N LEU A 73 -2.91 4.26 -0.86
CA LEU A 73 -2.85 5.58 -0.24
C LEU A 73 -3.75 5.66 0.99
N GLY A 74 -3.45 6.56 1.90
CA GLY A 74 -4.29 6.98 3.02
C GLY A 74 -3.47 7.38 4.25
N PRO A 75 -4.09 7.53 5.43
CA PRO A 75 -3.44 8.13 6.58
C PRO A 75 -2.28 7.28 7.08
N VAL A 76 -1.18 7.96 7.38
CA VAL A 76 0.05 7.44 7.99
C VAL A 76 0.44 8.40 9.09
N ALA A 77 0.71 7.88 10.29
CA ALA A 77 1.29 8.68 11.36
C ALA A 77 2.82 8.68 11.30
N ASP A 78 3.43 9.82 11.61
CA ASP A 78 4.84 9.91 12.00
C ASP A 78 5.04 9.51 13.47
N ALA A 79 6.30 9.48 13.93
CA ALA A 79 6.65 9.15 15.30
C ALA A 79 6.10 10.15 16.34
N GLN A 80 5.69 11.36 15.92
CA GLN A 80 5.09 12.37 16.79
C GLN A 80 3.55 12.33 16.74
N GLY A 81 2.96 11.34 16.06
CA GLY A 81 1.52 11.19 15.93
C GLY A 81 0.85 12.14 14.93
N ARG A 82 1.63 12.90 14.14
CA ARG A 82 1.06 13.72 13.06
C ARG A 82 0.66 12.82 11.91
N VAL A 83 -0.59 12.96 11.47
CA VAL A 83 -1.17 12.10 10.44
C VAL A 83 -1.24 12.85 9.11
N GLU A 84 -0.76 12.21 8.05
CA GLU A 84 -0.87 12.71 6.68
C GLU A 84 -1.30 11.59 5.72
N ILE A 85 -1.90 11.96 4.58
CA ILE A 85 -2.16 10.99 3.52
C ILE A 85 -0.85 10.72 2.77
N GLN A 86 -0.35 9.50 2.85
CA GLN A 86 0.87 9.06 2.18
C GLN A 86 0.67 7.71 1.47
N ILE A 87 1.69 7.26 0.73
CA ILE A 87 1.73 5.95 0.10
C ILE A 87 2.14 4.92 1.15
N ARG A 88 1.41 3.80 1.27
CA ARG A 88 1.55 2.85 2.39
C ARG A 88 2.08 1.46 2.04
N ASP A 89 2.09 1.09 0.76
CA ASP A 89 2.58 -0.21 0.30
C ASP A 89 3.64 0.00 -0.78
N LEU A 90 4.90 -0.27 -0.42
CA LEU A 90 6.07 -0.01 -1.24
C LEU A 90 6.78 -1.30 -1.68
N ASP A 91 6.09 -2.44 -1.68
CA ASP A 91 6.69 -3.72 -2.11
C ASP A 91 7.30 -3.64 -3.52
N GLN A 92 6.73 -2.80 -4.38
CA GLN A 92 7.10 -2.68 -5.80
C GLN A 92 8.00 -1.47 -6.07
N THR A 93 8.48 -0.79 -5.02
CA THR A 93 9.22 0.46 -5.19
C THR A 93 10.56 0.27 -5.89
N VAL A 94 10.83 1.08 -6.90
CA VAL A 94 12.07 1.07 -7.67
C VAL A 94 12.42 2.50 -8.09
N ILE A 95 13.67 2.73 -8.49
CA ILE A 95 14.01 3.96 -9.23
C ILE A 95 13.58 3.77 -10.69
N GLY A 96 12.55 4.49 -11.13
CA GLY A 96 11.92 4.29 -12.43
C GLY A 96 11.13 5.50 -12.92
N ASN A 97 10.34 5.31 -13.98
CA ASN A 97 9.58 6.39 -14.59
C ASN A 97 8.34 6.76 -13.73
N PRO A 98 8.22 8.00 -13.23
CA PRO A 98 7.05 8.45 -12.45
C PRO A 98 5.71 8.33 -13.18
N ALA A 99 5.69 8.29 -14.52
CA ALA A 99 4.48 8.07 -15.31
C ALA A 99 3.77 6.76 -14.96
N HIS A 100 4.52 5.72 -14.54
CA HIS A 100 3.93 4.43 -14.18
C HIS A 100 2.97 4.53 -13.00
N ASP A 101 3.32 5.29 -11.96
CA ASP A 101 2.46 5.48 -10.81
C ASP A 101 1.21 6.29 -11.14
N LEU A 102 1.33 7.29 -12.01
CA LEU A 102 0.19 8.10 -12.42
C LEU A 102 -0.82 7.28 -13.24
N ILE A 103 -0.33 6.47 -14.17
CA ILE A 103 -1.18 5.54 -14.95
C ILE A 103 -1.81 4.50 -14.03
N ARG A 104 -1.04 3.93 -13.09
CA ARG A 104 -1.53 2.93 -12.15
C ARG A 104 -2.64 3.48 -11.26
N LEU A 105 -2.49 4.72 -10.80
CA LEU A 105 -3.48 5.40 -9.96
C LEU A 105 -4.74 5.72 -10.77
N GLY A 106 -4.57 6.23 -11.99
CA GLY A 106 -5.66 6.54 -12.91
C GLY A 106 -6.46 5.30 -13.30
N LEU A 107 -5.82 4.17 -13.60
CA LEU A 107 -6.48 2.88 -13.83
C LEU A 107 -7.31 2.43 -12.62
N SER A 108 -6.74 2.54 -11.40
CA SER A 108 -7.45 2.22 -10.17
C SER A 108 -8.68 3.09 -9.96
N LEU A 109 -8.59 4.39 -10.25
CA LEU A 109 -9.70 5.34 -10.13
C LEU A 109 -10.77 5.11 -11.19
N ALA A 110 -10.38 4.89 -12.45
CA ALA A 110 -11.31 4.60 -13.54
C ALA A 110 -12.13 3.32 -13.27
N THR A 111 -11.49 2.28 -12.76
CA THR A 111 -12.18 1.03 -12.41
C THR A 111 -13.05 1.14 -11.16
N ALA A 112 -12.67 1.98 -10.18
CA ALA A 112 -13.53 2.30 -9.03
C ALA A 112 -14.78 3.10 -9.45
N ALA A 113 -14.63 4.06 -10.37
CA ALA A 113 -15.75 4.84 -10.91
C ALA A 113 -16.75 3.95 -11.66
N ARG A 114 -16.26 3.02 -12.49
CA ARG A 114 -17.11 2.02 -13.16
C ARG A 114 -17.82 1.10 -12.18
N GLY A 115 -17.14 0.67 -11.11
CA GLY A 115 -17.75 -0.10 -10.03
C GLY A 115 -18.83 0.68 -9.24
N SER A 116 -18.85 2.01 -9.36
CA SER A 116 -19.86 2.91 -8.77
C SER A 116 -20.94 3.34 -9.78
N ASP A 117 -21.00 2.69 -10.95
CA ASP A 117 -21.94 2.99 -12.04
C ASP A 117 -21.90 4.46 -12.53
N LEU A 118 -20.72 5.09 -12.45
CA LEU A 118 -20.53 6.44 -12.95
C LEU A 118 -20.38 6.45 -14.48
N PRO A 119 -21.00 7.42 -15.18
CA PRO A 119 -20.94 7.49 -16.64
C PRO A 119 -19.52 7.80 -17.13
N GLY A 120 -19.17 7.38 -18.34
CA GLY A 120 -17.81 7.53 -18.89
C GLY A 120 -17.31 8.98 -18.96
N VAL A 121 -18.21 9.97 -19.10
CA VAL A 121 -17.87 11.41 -19.00
C VAL A 121 -17.27 11.78 -17.64
N THR A 122 -17.61 11.06 -16.58
CA THR A 122 -16.99 11.22 -15.26
C THR A 122 -15.55 10.71 -15.28
N THR A 123 -15.29 9.55 -15.91
CA THR A 123 -13.91 9.05 -16.06
C THR A 123 -13.02 10.03 -16.80
N VAL A 124 -13.52 10.67 -17.88
CA VAL A 124 -12.78 11.72 -18.60
C VAL A 124 -12.40 12.85 -17.65
N ARG A 125 -13.37 13.44 -16.95
CA ARG A 125 -13.12 14.54 -15.99
C ARG A 125 -12.23 14.14 -14.82
N MET A 126 -12.28 12.88 -14.40
CA MET A 126 -11.37 12.35 -13.39
C MET A 126 -9.93 12.31 -13.90
N MET A 127 -9.70 11.98 -15.17
CA MET A 127 -8.34 11.97 -15.75
C MET A 127 -7.77 13.39 -15.89
N GLU A 128 -8.62 14.37 -16.24
CA GLU A 128 -8.25 15.79 -16.24
C GLU A 128 -7.90 16.26 -14.82
N ALA A 129 -8.74 15.93 -13.83
CA ALA A 129 -8.48 16.23 -12.44
C ALA A 129 -7.22 15.54 -11.89
N LEU A 130 -6.96 14.29 -12.31
CA LEU A 130 -5.76 13.52 -11.97
C LEU A 130 -4.50 14.23 -12.50
N ALA A 131 -4.49 14.66 -13.77
CA ALA A 131 -3.38 15.36 -14.37
C ALA A 131 -3.12 16.71 -13.67
N ASP A 132 -4.17 17.51 -13.48
CA ASP A 132 -4.13 18.79 -12.75
C ASP A 132 -3.52 18.62 -11.35
N GLY A 133 -4.02 17.66 -10.57
CA GLY A 133 -3.51 17.39 -9.22
C GLY A 133 -2.04 16.98 -9.20
N TYR A 134 -1.62 16.12 -10.13
CA TYR A 134 -0.22 15.69 -10.23
C TYR A 134 0.70 16.85 -10.60
N GLU A 135 0.32 17.67 -11.59
CA GLU A 135 1.11 18.80 -12.07
C GLU A 135 1.28 19.89 -11.01
N ARG A 136 0.24 20.21 -10.23
CA ARG A 136 0.31 21.21 -9.16
C ARG A 136 1.38 20.89 -8.12
N ALA A 137 1.72 19.61 -7.91
CA ALA A 137 2.75 19.23 -6.95
C ALA A 137 4.18 19.63 -7.38
N PHE A 138 4.38 19.96 -8.67
CA PHE A 138 5.66 20.42 -9.22
C PHE A 138 5.70 21.94 -9.41
N ASP A 139 4.57 22.62 -9.22
CA ASP A 139 4.48 24.07 -9.34
C ASP A 139 4.81 24.73 -8.00
N GLU A 140 6.01 25.30 -7.89
CA GLU A 140 6.48 25.99 -6.68
C GLU A 140 5.68 27.26 -6.36
N THR A 141 4.85 27.75 -7.30
CA THR A 141 3.95 28.90 -7.08
C THR A 141 2.59 28.49 -6.50
N ALA A 142 2.25 27.20 -6.56
CA ALA A 142 1.04 26.67 -5.96
C ALA A 142 1.24 26.51 -4.45
N GLY A 143 0.55 27.34 -3.65
CA GLY A 143 0.65 27.29 -2.19
C GLY A 143 0.02 26.04 -1.58
N ASP A 144 0.49 25.61 -0.41
CA ASP A 144 -0.01 24.43 0.33
C ASP A 144 -1.50 24.53 0.77
N ALA A 145 -2.08 25.74 0.71
CA ALA A 145 -3.48 26.00 1.08
C ALA A 145 -4.49 25.23 0.20
N ASP A 146 -4.19 25.00 -1.07
CA ASP A 146 -5.07 24.30 -2.03
C ASP A 146 -5.41 22.87 -1.57
N ILE A 147 -4.48 22.24 -0.85
CA ILE A 147 -4.57 20.84 -0.42
C ILE A 147 -5.58 20.64 0.68
N HIS A 148 -5.82 21.67 1.50
CA HIS A 148 -6.80 21.61 2.57
C HIS A 148 -8.20 21.98 2.09
N ALA A 149 -8.30 22.90 1.13
CA ALA A 149 -9.57 23.32 0.55
C ALA A 149 -10.22 22.21 -0.31
N GLU A 150 -9.42 21.41 -1.01
CA GLU A 150 -9.92 20.43 -2.00
C GLU A 150 -9.93 18.96 -1.50
N LYS A 151 -9.79 18.71 -0.19
CA LYS A 151 -9.84 17.34 0.35
C LYS A 151 -11.21 16.69 0.10
N PRO A 152 -11.27 15.52 -0.57
CA PRO A 152 -12.50 14.75 -0.73
C PRO A 152 -13.11 14.39 0.63
N GLU A 153 -14.43 14.26 0.72
CA GLU A 153 -15.10 13.90 1.96
C GLU A 153 -14.63 12.54 2.49
N ALA A 154 -14.44 11.56 1.61
CA ALA A 154 -13.88 10.25 1.99
C ALA A 154 -12.51 10.37 2.68
N VAL A 155 -11.68 11.32 2.23
CA VAL A 155 -10.37 11.60 2.85
C VAL A 155 -10.54 12.34 4.18
N ARG A 156 -11.44 13.33 4.26
CA ARG A 156 -11.72 14.07 5.50
C ARG A 156 -12.24 13.15 6.60
N VAL A 157 -13.12 12.22 6.25
CA VAL A 157 -13.67 11.21 7.17
C VAL A 157 -12.57 10.30 7.68
N VAL A 158 -11.77 9.69 6.80
CA VAL A 158 -10.71 8.75 7.24
C VAL A 158 -9.62 9.47 8.05
N MET A 159 -9.30 10.73 7.75
CA MET A 159 -8.36 11.54 8.53
C MET A 159 -8.90 11.84 9.93
N ARG A 160 -10.19 12.25 10.02
CA ARG A 160 -10.84 12.50 11.32
C ARG A 160 -10.90 11.23 12.16
N GLU A 161 -11.15 10.10 11.53
CA GLU A 161 -11.15 8.80 12.21
C GLU A 161 -9.75 8.42 12.67
N ALA A 162 -8.74 8.56 11.80
CA ALA A 162 -7.34 8.25 12.11
C ALA A 162 -6.84 9.02 13.34
N VAL A 163 -7.06 10.34 13.41
CA VAL A 163 -6.59 11.17 14.54
C VAL A 163 -7.25 10.79 15.88
N ARG A 164 -8.41 10.13 15.85
CA ARG A 164 -9.12 9.64 17.05
C ARG A 164 -8.73 8.22 17.45
N ARG A 165 -7.95 7.50 16.62
CA ARG A 165 -7.54 6.14 16.91
C ARG A 165 -6.53 6.11 18.04
N SER A 166 -6.65 5.10 18.88
CA SER A 166 -5.75 4.77 19.98
C SER A 166 -5.36 3.30 19.90
N TRP A 167 -4.40 2.88 20.71
CA TRP A 167 -3.98 1.49 20.76
C TRP A 167 -5.14 0.54 21.06
N ARG A 168 -6.06 0.93 21.95
CA ARG A 168 -7.31 0.19 22.21
C ARG A 168 -8.10 -0.11 20.94
N HIS A 169 -8.23 0.83 20.01
CA HIS A 169 -8.93 0.58 18.74
C HIS A 169 -8.17 -0.42 17.86
N LEU A 170 -6.83 -0.36 17.86
CA LEU A 170 -6.00 -1.32 17.15
C LEU A 170 -6.16 -2.72 17.78
N ALA A 171 -6.16 -2.82 19.11
CA ALA A 171 -6.39 -4.05 19.85
C ALA A 171 -7.82 -4.60 19.62
N GLU A 172 -8.87 -3.78 19.66
CA GLU A 172 -10.23 -4.22 19.36
C GLU A 172 -10.36 -4.72 17.90
N GLU A 173 -9.69 -4.07 16.94
CA GLU A 173 -9.71 -4.49 15.53
C GLU A 173 -8.87 -5.74 15.22
N ARG A 174 -7.81 -5.99 16.00
CA ARG A 174 -6.75 -6.95 15.67
C ARG A 174 -6.56 -8.06 16.71
N ILE A 175 -6.88 -7.80 17.97
CA ILE A 175 -6.50 -8.61 19.13
C ILE A 175 -7.73 -9.17 19.88
N GLU A 176 -8.94 -8.62 19.69
CA GLU A 176 -10.25 -9.14 20.18
C GLU A 176 -10.38 -9.39 21.72
N ASP A 177 -9.30 -9.38 22.51
CA ASP A 177 -9.27 -9.61 23.97
C ASP A 177 -8.33 -8.63 24.71
N LEU A 178 -8.50 -8.52 26.04
CA LEU A 178 -7.73 -7.62 26.93
C LEU A 178 -6.39 -8.23 27.40
N ASP A 179 -6.20 -9.54 27.23
CA ASP A 179 -4.92 -10.23 27.44
C ASP A 179 -4.02 -9.96 26.22
N PRO A 180 -2.69 -9.72 26.36
CA PRO A 180 -1.81 -9.39 25.25
C PRO A 180 -1.49 -10.63 24.40
N THR A 181 -2.51 -11.20 23.77
CA THR A 181 -2.42 -12.41 22.94
C THR A 181 -3.15 -12.21 21.62
N ILE A 182 -2.54 -12.65 20.51
CA ILE A 182 -3.11 -12.48 19.17
C ILE A 182 -4.17 -13.58 18.92
N PRO A 183 -5.43 -13.22 18.65
CA PRO A 183 -6.55 -14.16 18.56
C PRO A 183 -6.44 -14.94 17.26
N LEU A 184 -6.25 -16.25 17.39
CA LEU A 184 -6.19 -17.14 16.23
C LEU A 184 -7.58 -17.30 15.61
N GLY A 185 -7.67 -17.20 14.28
CA GLY A 185 -8.92 -17.19 13.55
C GLY A 185 -8.75 -17.00 12.04
N PRO A 186 -9.76 -16.44 11.35
CA PRO A 186 -9.69 -16.20 9.91
C PRO A 186 -8.57 -15.23 9.48
N ARG A 187 -8.17 -14.32 10.38
CA ARG A 187 -7.15 -13.28 10.16
C ARG A 187 -5.75 -13.71 10.61
N PHE A 188 -5.64 -14.47 11.70
CA PHE A 188 -4.37 -14.89 12.29
C PHE A 188 -4.32 -16.40 12.41
N TRP A 189 -3.28 -17.01 11.87
CA TRP A 189 -3.07 -18.46 11.89
C TRP A 189 -1.94 -18.84 12.84
N PRO A 190 -1.97 -20.05 13.43
CA PRO A 190 -0.93 -20.50 14.35
C PRO A 190 0.41 -20.58 13.65
N LEU A 191 1.50 -20.18 14.30
CA LEU A 191 2.88 -20.31 13.79
C LEU A 191 3.41 -21.75 13.86
N ALA A 192 4.36 -22.07 13.00
CA ALA A 192 5.25 -23.22 13.19
C ALA A 192 6.24 -22.91 14.33
N LYS A 193 6.77 -23.96 14.96
CA LYS A 193 7.78 -23.80 16.02
C LYS A 193 9.05 -23.11 15.53
N SER A 194 9.47 -23.38 14.30
CA SER A 194 10.64 -22.72 13.68
C SER A 194 10.38 -21.23 13.44
N GLU A 195 9.21 -20.89 12.86
CA GLU A 195 8.81 -19.49 12.63
C GLU A 195 8.82 -18.68 13.92
N ARG A 196 8.30 -19.24 15.02
CA ARG A 196 8.31 -18.57 16.33
C ARG A 196 9.74 -18.32 16.82
N ARG A 197 10.61 -19.33 16.80
CA ARG A 197 12.02 -19.19 17.21
C ARG A 197 12.78 -18.17 16.38
N GLU A 198 12.52 -18.13 15.07
CA GLU A 198 13.15 -17.15 14.18
C GLU A 198 12.69 -15.72 14.48
N ILE A 199 11.41 -15.53 14.82
CA ILE A 199 10.87 -14.23 15.24
C ILE A 199 11.46 -13.81 16.59
N GLU A 200 11.51 -14.70 17.58
CA GLU A 200 12.12 -14.43 18.88
C GLU A 200 13.60 -14.01 18.71
N ALA A 201 14.39 -14.82 17.99
CA ALA A 201 15.80 -14.53 17.69
C ALA A 201 16.02 -13.27 16.84
N LEU A 202 15.00 -12.82 16.11
CA LEU A 202 15.05 -11.58 15.34
C LEU A 202 14.98 -10.36 16.28
N PHE A 203 14.09 -10.38 17.28
CA PHE A 203 13.93 -9.27 18.23
C PHE A 203 14.99 -9.24 19.33
N GLU A 204 15.62 -10.37 19.67
CA GLU A 204 16.77 -10.42 20.59
C GLU A 204 18.01 -9.65 20.07
N LYS A 205 18.14 -9.42 18.76
CA LYS A 205 19.37 -8.88 18.13
C LYS A 205 19.65 -7.39 18.37
N GLY A 206 18.99 -6.72 19.32
CA GLY A 206 19.22 -5.32 19.77
C GLY A 206 18.95 -4.21 18.73
N SER A 207 19.25 -4.43 17.45
CA SER A 207 19.06 -3.46 16.35
C SER A 207 17.59 -3.18 16.01
N LEU A 208 16.67 -4.08 16.37
CA LEU A 208 15.23 -3.90 16.19
C LEU A 208 14.51 -3.33 17.41
N ALA A 209 15.10 -3.45 18.61
CA ALA A 209 14.63 -2.74 19.80
C ALA A 209 14.59 -1.23 19.51
N ARG A 210 15.62 -0.70 18.83
CA ARG A 210 15.67 0.70 18.38
C ARG A 210 14.49 1.16 17.51
N LEU A 211 13.85 0.26 16.75
CA LEU A 211 12.66 0.64 15.98
C LEU A 211 11.43 0.78 16.88
N ALA A 212 11.28 -0.10 17.87
CA ALA A 212 10.19 -0.05 18.83
C ALA A 212 10.34 1.16 19.80
N THR A 213 11.57 1.55 20.10
CA THR A 213 11.87 2.59 21.12
C THR A 213 11.87 4.01 20.56
N VAL A 214 12.34 4.22 19.32
CA VAL A 214 12.41 5.55 18.68
C VAL A 214 11.03 6.19 18.47
N ILE A 215 9.98 5.39 18.22
CA ILE A 215 8.62 5.91 18.04
C ILE A 215 8.00 6.33 19.38
N ARG A 216 8.47 5.75 20.49
CA ARG A 216 7.96 6.05 21.84
C ARG A 216 8.86 6.98 22.66
N GLY A 217 10.00 7.40 22.11
CA GLY A 217 10.97 8.22 22.84
C GLY A 217 11.69 7.47 23.98
N ALA A 218 11.56 6.14 24.03
CA ALA A 218 12.35 5.31 24.92
C ALA A 218 13.81 5.30 24.42
N GLY A 219 14.77 5.43 25.34
CA GLY A 219 16.19 5.52 25.01
C GLY A 219 16.74 4.27 24.31
N ASP A 220 18.01 4.31 23.93
CA ASP A 220 18.71 3.20 23.24
C ASP A 220 18.89 1.93 24.12
N GLU A 221 18.40 1.92 25.38
CA GLU A 221 18.59 0.85 26.38
C GLU A 221 17.31 0.06 26.73
N ALA A 222 16.19 0.32 26.06
CA ALA A 222 14.92 -0.30 26.43
C ALA A 222 14.86 -1.80 26.09
N ASP A 223 14.37 -2.59 27.05
CA ASP A 223 14.21 -4.04 26.94
C ASP A 223 12.97 -4.37 26.10
N VAL A 224 13.11 -5.26 25.13
CA VAL A 224 12.01 -5.66 24.23
C VAL A 224 11.73 -7.15 24.37
N GLU A 225 10.52 -7.49 24.80
CA GLU A 225 10.05 -8.86 24.93
C GLU A 225 8.99 -9.19 23.87
N VAL A 226 9.08 -10.37 23.26
CA VAL A 226 8.05 -10.87 22.35
C VAL A 226 6.96 -11.58 23.14
N LEU A 227 5.82 -10.92 23.33
CA LEU A 227 4.67 -11.46 24.06
C LEU A 227 3.93 -12.53 23.25
N ASP A 228 3.62 -12.22 21.98
CA ASP A 228 2.95 -13.18 21.10
C ASP A 228 3.23 -12.92 19.62
N ALA A 229 3.02 -13.92 18.78
CA ALA A 229 3.17 -13.81 17.34
C ALA A 229 2.23 -14.78 16.59
N ALA A 230 1.70 -14.32 15.45
CA ALA A 230 0.82 -15.12 14.60
C ALA A 230 1.05 -14.86 13.11
N TYR A 231 0.76 -15.87 12.28
CA TYR A 231 0.80 -15.72 10.82
C TYR A 231 -0.37 -14.86 10.36
N TRP A 232 -0.10 -13.78 9.62
CA TRP A 232 -1.11 -12.77 9.31
C TRP A 232 -1.68 -12.88 7.89
N VAL A 233 -2.96 -13.23 7.80
CA VAL A 233 -3.68 -13.38 6.52
C VAL A 233 -4.23 -12.05 6.01
N LYS A 234 -3.37 -11.23 5.39
CA LYS A 234 -3.71 -9.87 4.93
C LYS A 234 -3.22 -9.58 3.51
N GLY A 235 -4.00 -8.77 2.78
CA GLY A 235 -3.68 -8.27 1.43
C GLY A 235 -4.45 -8.97 0.31
N CYS A 236 -4.27 -8.53 -0.94
CA CYS A 236 -4.76 -9.25 -2.11
C CYS A 236 -3.56 -9.83 -2.86
N SER A 237 -2.77 -8.96 -3.48
CA SER A 237 -1.52 -9.27 -4.20
C SER A 237 -0.46 -9.93 -3.30
N SER A 238 -0.41 -9.58 -2.01
CA SER A 238 0.57 -10.15 -1.06
C SER A 238 0.16 -11.52 -0.48
N LEU A 239 -1.04 -12.04 -0.77
CA LEU A 239 -1.43 -13.37 -0.28
C LEU A 239 -0.58 -14.45 -0.95
N GLY A 240 -0.01 -15.33 -0.12
CA GLY A 240 0.97 -16.33 -0.53
C GLY A 240 2.43 -15.92 -0.31
N ARG A 241 2.66 -14.74 0.28
CA ARG A 241 3.96 -14.30 0.84
C ARG A 241 3.93 -14.40 2.36
N LEU A 242 5.08 -14.51 3.01
CA LEU A 242 5.14 -14.51 4.47
C LEU A 242 4.71 -13.15 5.03
N ARG A 243 3.91 -13.22 6.09
CA ARG A 243 3.54 -12.07 6.89
C ARG A 243 3.23 -12.50 8.30
N TYR A 244 3.79 -11.81 9.28
CA TYR A 244 3.58 -12.08 10.69
C TYR A 244 3.14 -10.81 11.41
N ALA A 245 2.25 -10.97 12.38
CA ALA A 245 1.99 -9.97 13.39
C ALA A 245 2.72 -10.41 14.67
N VAL A 246 3.44 -9.48 15.29
CA VAL A 246 4.20 -9.73 16.52
C VAL A 246 3.81 -8.67 17.53
N LEU A 247 3.41 -9.09 18.72
CA LEU A 247 3.10 -8.22 19.84
C LEU A 247 4.32 -8.18 20.76
N LEU A 248 4.77 -6.98 21.06
CA LEU A 248 5.93 -6.72 21.91
C LEU A 248 5.51 -5.98 23.18
N ASP A 249 6.21 -6.28 24.27
CA ASP A 249 6.31 -5.42 25.44
C ASP A 249 7.61 -4.61 25.35
N ILE A 250 7.54 -3.35 25.76
CA ILE A 250 8.70 -2.46 25.83
C ILE A 250 8.83 -2.04 27.29
N ASP A 251 10.00 -2.29 27.89
CA ASP A 251 10.34 -1.95 29.28
C ASP A 251 9.44 -2.59 30.36
N GLY A 252 8.76 -3.69 30.04
CA GLY A 252 7.93 -4.44 31.00
C GLY A 252 6.69 -3.68 31.49
N ALA A 253 6.25 -2.67 30.74
CA ALA A 253 5.17 -1.77 31.10
C ALA A 253 3.79 -2.21 30.57
N ALA A 254 3.66 -3.44 30.04
CA ALA A 254 2.39 -4.02 29.60
C ALA A 254 1.28 -4.02 30.66
N ILE A 255 1.61 -3.87 31.95
CA ILE A 255 0.67 -3.85 33.08
C ILE A 255 -0.32 -2.66 32.99
N GLU A 256 0.03 -1.56 32.33
CA GLU A 256 -0.86 -0.39 32.16
C GLU A 256 -1.55 -0.31 30.78
N GLY A 257 -1.25 -1.25 29.87
CA GLY A 257 -1.87 -1.34 28.53
C GLY A 257 -1.42 -0.26 27.53
N ASP A 258 -0.69 0.75 27.97
CA ASP A 258 -0.22 1.84 27.12
C ASP A 258 1.06 1.46 26.33
N ASP A 259 1.87 0.48 26.77
CA ASP A 259 3.19 0.19 26.18
C ASP A 259 3.30 -1.03 25.25
N LEU A 260 2.16 -1.61 24.86
CA LEU A 260 2.14 -2.70 23.87
C LEU A 260 2.43 -2.18 22.45
N CYS A 261 3.31 -2.89 21.73
CA CYS A 261 3.68 -2.54 20.35
C CYS A 261 3.33 -3.68 19.38
N LEU A 262 2.60 -3.35 18.31
CA LEU A 262 2.21 -4.33 17.28
C LEU A 262 3.06 -4.15 16.02
N MET A 263 3.83 -5.18 15.70
CA MET A 263 4.78 -5.22 14.60
C MET A 263 4.26 -6.04 13.42
N ASP A 264 4.54 -5.56 12.21
CA ASP A 264 4.25 -6.22 10.92
C ASP A 264 5.59 -6.66 10.29
N ILE A 265 5.82 -7.97 10.23
CA ILE A 265 6.91 -8.55 9.47
C ILE A 265 6.34 -8.99 8.12
N LYS A 266 6.87 -8.49 7.02
CA LYS A 266 6.39 -8.77 5.66
C LYS A 266 7.54 -9.20 4.76
N GLU A 267 7.38 -10.29 4.03
CA GLU A 267 8.35 -10.73 3.03
C GLU A 267 8.50 -9.72 1.89
N ALA A 268 9.75 -9.37 1.58
CA ALA A 268 10.12 -8.46 0.51
C ALA A 268 10.45 -9.25 -0.76
N ALA A 269 9.48 -9.31 -1.68
CA ALA A 269 9.66 -9.96 -2.97
C ALA A 269 10.43 -9.07 -3.96
N GLN A 270 10.83 -9.65 -5.08
CA GLN A 270 11.30 -8.90 -6.24
C GLN A 270 10.18 -7.98 -6.77
N ALA A 271 10.56 -6.77 -7.19
CA ALA A 271 9.62 -5.84 -7.83
C ALA A 271 9.31 -6.28 -9.27
N ALA A 272 8.05 -6.21 -9.66
CA ALA A 272 7.59 -6.31 -11.04
C ALA A 272 7.73 -4.97 -11.79
N ALA A 273 7.77 -3.85 -11.05
CA ALA A 273 7.96 -2.54 -11.63
C ALA A 273 9.31 -2.42 -12.33
N PRO A 274 9.36 -1.90 -13.57
CA PRO A 274 10.59 -1.70 -14.30
C PRO A 274 11.36 -0.52 -13.69
N ARG A 275 12.66 -0.74 -13.48
CA ARG A 275 13.61 0.30 -13.07
C ARG A 275 14.32 0.87 -14.29
N TYR A 276 14.82 2.10 -14.19
CA TYR A 276 15.67 2.65 -15.25
C TYR A 276 16.99 1.86 -15.39
N PRO A 277 17.55 1.76 -16.60
CA PRO A 277 18.86 1.14 -16.80
C PRO A 277 19.95 1.99 -16.14
N GLY A 278 20.99 1.34 -15.61
CA GLY A 278 22.16 2.02 -15.04
C GLY A 278 21.97 2.60 -13.62
N VAL A 279 20.74 2.66 -13.10
CA VAL A 279 20.51 3.16 -11.73
C VAL A 279 20.98 2.15 -10.68
N ARG A 280 21.63 2.65 -9.63
CA ARG A 280 22.06 1.82 -8.50
C ARG A 280 20.87 1.52 -7.60
N MET A 281 20.55 0.24 -7.46
CA MET A 281 19.51 -0.25 -6.55
C MET A 281 20.14 -1.05 -5.41
N PRO A 282 19.56 -1.04 -4.20
CA PRO A 282 19.89 -2.02 -3.16
C PRO A 282 19.75 -3.44 -3.70
N ARG A 283 20.71 -4.32 -3.34
CA ARG A 283 20.70 -5.72 -3.77
C ARG A 283 19.67 -6.54 -3.01
N ASP A 284 19.47 -6.21 -1.74
CA ASP A 284 18.47 -6.82 -0.88
C ASP A 284 17.09 -6.19 -1.12
N ASN A 285 16.06 -7.04 -1.29
CA ASN A 285 14.70 -6.55 -1.57
C ASN A 285 14.09 -5.81 -0.37
N ALA A 286 14.41 -6.17 0.86
CA ALA A 286 13.89 -5.46 2.03
C ALA A 286 14.57 -4.10 2.17
N GLU A 287 15.89 -4.02 1.94
CA GLU A 287 16.59 -2.72 1.88
C GLU A 287 16.00 -1.81 0.81
N ARG A 288 15.71 -2.35 -0.39
CA ARG A 288 15.03 -1.63 -1.47
C ARG A 288 13.69 -1.04 -1.01
N VAL A 289 12.87 -1.84 -0.35
CA VAL A 289 11.53 -1.41 0.10
C VAL A 289 11.64 -0.31 1.16
N VAL A 290 12.56 -0.45 2.12
CA VAL A 290 12.78 0.56 3.17
C VAL A 290 13.31 1.85 2.58
N GLU A 291 14.26 1.77 1.65
CA GLU A 291 14.86 2.95 1.03
C GLU A 291 13.86 3.73 0.18
N GLY A 292 13.04 3.04 -0.63
CA GLY A 292 11.93 3.68 -1.33
C GLY A 292 10.93 4.31 -0.37
N ALA A 293 10.68 3.69 0.80
CA ALA A 293 9.75 4.22 1.79
C ALA A 293 10.23 5.54 2.39
N ARG A 294 11.54 5.65 2.66
CA ARG A 294 12.15 6.91 3.14
C ARG A 294 11.97 8.07 2.15
N HIS A 295 12.01 7.79 0.85
CA HIS A 295 11.88 8.81 -0.18
C HIS A 295 10.40 9.20 -0.43
N LEU A 296 9.53 8.20 -0.57
CA LEU A 296 8.14 8.39 -0.97
C LEU A 296 7.23 8.75 0.21
N SER A 297 7.44 8.13 1.37
CA SER A 297 6.59 8.24 2.56
C SER A 297 7.42 8.29 3.85
N PRO A 298 8.10 9.42 4.14
CA PRO A 298 9.07 9.51 5.24
C PRO A 298 8.52 9.05 6.60
N SER A 299 7.28 9.44 6.93
CA SER A 299 6.59 9.05 8.17
C SER A 299 6.46 7.53 8.33
N LEU A 300 6.39 6.80 7.22
CA LEU A 300 6.42 5.34 7.22
C LEU A 300 7.86 4.81 7.17
N GLY A 301 8.72 5.37 6.30
CA GLY A 301 10.10 4.92 6.10
C GLY A 301 10.98 5.00 7.35
N GLU A 302 10.77 6.01 8.20
CA GLU A 302 11.46 6.14 9.50
C GLU A 302 11.10 5.00 10.46
N ARG A 303 9.90 4.44 10.30
CA ARG A 303 9.32 3.35 11.10
C ARG A 303 9.46 1.97 10.44
N MET A 304 10.34 1.83 9.45
CA MET A 304 10.62 0.57 8.75
C MET A 304 12.08 0.15 8.89
N ARG A 305 12.34 -1.15 9.02
CA ARG A 305 13.68 -1.75 8.96
C ARG A 305 13.70 -2.95 8.03
N ALA A 306 14.84 -3.14 7.39
CA ALA A 306 15.12 -4.31 6.58
C ALA A 306 15.81 -5.34 7.48
N ALA A 307 15.42 -6.60 7.34
CA ALA A 307 16.02 -7.69 8.08
C ALA A 307 15.97 -8.99 7.27
N ARG A 308 16.57 -10.04 7.83
CA ARG A 308 16.49 -11.41 7.33
C ARG A 308 15.79 -12.28 8.35
N LEU A 309 14.77 -13.00 7.91
CA LEU A 309 14.12 -14.06 8.67
C LEU A 309 14.40 -15.37 7.94
N ALA A 310 15.23 -16.21 8.57
CA ALA A 310 15.94 -17.30 7.88
C ALA A 310 16.67 -16.78 6.62
N ASP A 311 16.37 -17.34 5.45
CA ASP A 311 16.94 -16.98 4.15
C ASP A 311 16.19 -15.85 3.43
N ARG A 312 15.07 -15.38 3.99
CA ARG A 312 14.16 -14.44 3.31
C ARG A 312 14.40 -13.01 3.74
N ALA A 313 14.43 -12.11 2.75
CA ALA A 313 14.39 -10.67 2.99
C ALA A 313 13.01 -10.29 3.53
N VAL A 314 12.98 -9.63 4.69
CA VAL A 314 11.75 -9.16 5.32
C VAL A 314 11.85 -7.71 5.70
N VAL A 315 10.74 -7.01 5.60
CA VAL A 315 10.57 -5.66 6.13
C VAL A 315 9.77 -5.74 7.41
N ILE A 316 10.25 -5.03 8.42
CA ILE A 316 9.66 -4.96 9.75
C ILE A 316 9.20 -3.52 9.95
N ARG A 317 7.97 -3.34 10.43
CA ARG A 317 7.44 -2.00 10.76
C ARG A 317 6.48 -2.05 11.93
N GLU A 318 6.44 -0.96 12.68
CA GLU A 318 5.41 -0.75 13.69
C GLU A 318 4.07 -0.41 13.01
N LEU A 319 2.98 -0.98 13.52
CA LEU A 319 1.63 -0.66 13.11
C LEU A 319 1.03 0.35 14.07
N LEU A 320 0.89 1.58 13.59
CA LEU A 320 0.20 2.60 14.36
C LEU A 320 -1.32 2.51 14.14
N PRO A 321 -2.16 2.76 15.17
CA PRO A 321 -3.62 2.76 15.03
C PRO A 321 -4.14 3.68 13.93
N GLN A 322 -3.41 4.74 13.63
CA GLN A 322 -3.70 5.76 12.63
C GLN A 322 -3.42 5.28 11.19
N ASP A 323 -2.66 4.18 11.02
CA ASP A 323 -2.30 3.62 9.71
C ASP A 323 -3.50 2.88 9.08
N MET A 324 -4.49 3.66 8.62
CA MET A 324 -5.75 3.17 8.08
C MET A 324 -5.74 3.13 6.56
N LYS A 325 -6.57 2.27 5.97
CA LYS A 325 -6.77 2.23 4.50
C LYS A 325 -7.77 3.29 4.06
N LEU A 326 -7.46 3.99 2.97
CA LEU A 326 -8.48 4.75 2.25
C LEU A 326 -9.31 3.77 1.41
N THR A 327 -10.59 3.65 1.73
CA THR A 327 -11.57 2.91 0.94
C THR A 327 -12.41 3.89 0.15
N ILE A 328 -12.41 3.72 -1.17
CA ILE A 328 -13.21 4.52 -2.08
C ILE A 328 -14.27 3.57 -2.64
N GLU A 329 -15.39 3.49 -1.94
CA GLU A 329 -16.55 2.69 -2.33
C GLU A 329 -17.71 3.66 -2.53
N GLN A 330 -18.38 3.57 -3.69
CA GLN A 330 -19.51 4.43 -4.08
C GLN A 330 -19.17 5.92 -4.11
N LEU A 331 -18.57 6.35 -5.22
CA LEU A 331 -18.28 7.76 -5.47
C LEU A 331 -19.47 8.48 -6.08
N THR A 332 -19.74 9.71 -5.63
CA THR A 332 -20.50 10.67 -6.45
C THR A 332 -19.57 11.23 -7.54
N ARG A 333 -20.15 11.84 -8.58
CA ARG A 333 -19.36 12.47 -9.65
C ARG A 333 -18.36 13.49 -9.13
N ASP A 334 -18.80 14.35 -8.20
CA ASP A 334 -17.97 15.41 -7.62
C ASP A 334 -16.83 14.84 -6.76
N GLU A 335 -17.16 13.89 -5.87
CA GLU A 335 -16.16 13.20 -5.04
C GLU A 335 -15.14 12.45 -5.89
N ALA A 336 -15.55 11.86 -7.02
CA ALA A 336 -14.64 11.15 -7.90
C ALA A 336 -13.55 12.06 -8.49
N MET A 337 -13.93 13.27 -8.93
CA MET A 337 -13.00 14.26 -9.47
C MET A 337 -12.08 14.82 -8.38
N LYS A 338 -12.63 15.17 -7.21
CA LYS A 338 -11.84 15.61 -6.05
C LYS A 338 -10.84 14.53 -5.62
N ALA A 339 -11.27 13.27 -5.55
CA ALA A 339 -10.41 12.16 -5.16
C ALA A 339 -9.27 11.94 -6.16
N ALA A 340 -9.56 12.03 -7.46
CA ALA A 340 -8.54 11.91 -8.49
C ALA A 340 -7.47 12.99 -8.34
N ARG A 341 -7.87 14.27 -8.25
CA ARG A 341 -6.94 15.40 -8.07
C ARG A 341 -6.13 15.29 -6.78
N PHE A 342 -6.81 15.07 -5.66
CA PHE A 342 -6.16 15.04 -4.36
C PHE A 342 -5.13 13.91 -4.25
N LEU A 343 -5.48 12.69 -4.68
CA LEU A 343 -4.57 11.55 -4.62
C LEU A 343 -3.40 11.71 -5.59
N ALA A 344 -3.63 12.25 -6.78
CA ALA A 344 -2.56 12.55 -7.71
C ALA A 344 -1.57 13.57 -7.15
N MET A 345 -2.07 14.60 -6.46
CA MET A 345 -1.23 15.60 -5.81
C MET A 345 -0.40 15.00 -4.66
N VAL A 346 -0.96 14.06 -3.88
CA VAL A 346 -0.18 13.32 -2.85
C VAL A 346 0.99 12.56 -3.50
N VAL A 347 0.73 11.85 -4.61
CA VAL A 347 1.78 11.13 -5.37
C VAL A 347 2.79 12.11 -5.96
N GLY A 348 2.31 13.20 -6.54
CA GLY A 348 3.13 14.28 -7.10
C GLY A 348 4.08 14.86 -6.07
N LYS A 349 3.61 15.11 -4.84
CA LYS A 349 4.45 15.61 -3.74
C LYS A 349 5.51 14.59 -3.31
N ALA A 350 5.15 13.32 -3.26
CA ALA A 350 6.09 12.24 -2.97
C ALA A 350 7.20 12.15 -4.03
N HIS A 351 6.88 12.42 -5.29
CA HIS A 351 7.84 12.48 -6.39
C HIS A 351 8.68 13.76 -6.35
N ALA A 352 8.04 14.93 -6.26
CA ALA A 352 8.69 16.24 -6.29
C ALA A 352 9.72 16.43 -5.17
N ARG A 353 9.50 15.86 -3.98
CA ARG A 353 10.44 15.92 -2.85
C ARG A 353 11.83 15.37 -3.19
N GLN A 354 11.91 14.45 -4.14
CA GLN A 354 13.16 13.81 -4.55
C GLN A 354 13.93 14.60 -5.61
N MET A 355 13.35 15.70 -6.10
CA MET A 355 13.84 16.47 -7.23
C MET A 355 14.25 17.88 -6.80
N ASP A 356 15.28 18.41 -7.44
CA ASP A 356 15.59 19.84 -7.37
C ASP A 356 14.62 20.70 -8.21
N SER A 357 14.71 22.03 -8.08
CA SER A 357 13.82 22.96 -8.78
C SER A 357 13.96 22.89 -10.31
N ALA A 358 15.12 22.53 -10.85
CA ALA A 358 15.32 22.43 -12.30
C ALA A 358 14.68 21.14 -12.84
N GLU A 359 14.87 20.02 -12.15
CA GLU A 359 14.23 18.73 -12.46
C GLU A 359 12.70 18.82 -12.40
N ARG A 360 12.13 19.49 -11.38
CA ARG A 360 10.68 19.71 -11.27
C ARG A 360 10.13 20.49 -12.47
N LYS A 361 10.82 21.57 -12.87
CA LYS A 361 10.42 22.39 -14.04
C LYS A 361 10.54 21.60 -15.34
N GLY A 362 11.61 20.82 -15.50
CA GLY A 362 11.82 19.95 -16.65
C GLY A 362 10.71 18.90 -16.75
N TRP A 363 10.40 18.22 -15.66
CA TRP A 363 9.33 17.24 -15.63
C TRP A 363 7.95 17.84 -15.89
N LEU A 364 7.64 19.00 -15.29
CA LEU A 364 6.39 19.71 -15.55
C LEU A 364 6.24 20.13 -17.02
N THR A 365 7.35 20.54 -17.65
CA THR A 365 7.38 20.86 -19.08
C THR A 365 7.07 19.63 -19.94
N GLU A 366 7.67 18.49 -19.62
CA GLU A 366 7.45 17.24 -20.34
C GLU A 366 6.02 16.71 -20.13
N LEU A 367 5.46 16.79 -18.91
CA LEU A 367 4.07 16.45 -18.62
C LEU A 367 3.07 17.26 -19.46
N ARG A 368 3.35 18.56 -19.63
CA ARG A 368 2.50 19.49 -20.39
C ARG A 368 2.72 19.41 -21.89
N ARG A 369 3.71 18.65 -22.35
CA ARG A 369 4.01 18.48 -23.77
C ARG A 369 2.88 17.75 -24.47
N ASN A 370 2.59 18.15 -25.71
CA ASN A 370 1.59 17.51 -26.57
C ASN A 370 0.19 17.38 -25.92
N ARG A 371 -0.20 18.33 -25.06
CA ARG A 371 -1.56 18.40 -24.52
C ARG A 371 -2.58 18.48 -25.66
N SER A 372 -3.62 17.66 -25.57
CA SER A 372 -4.71 17.68 -26.53
C SER A 372 -5.50 18.99 -26.41
N LYS A 373 -6.02 19.50 -27.53
CA LYS A 373 -6.96 20.63 -27.51
C LYS A 373 -8.37 20.24 -27.06
N THR A 374 -8.66 18.94 -27.01
CA THR A 374 -10.01 18.39 -26.74
C THR A 374 -10.10 17.65 -25.40
N LEU A 375 -8.98 17.53 -24.67
CA LEU A 375 -8.90 16.85 -23.39
C LEU A 375 -7.89 17.61 -22.53
N ASP A 376 -8.30 18.06 -21.34
CA ASP A 376 -7.40 18.74 -20.39
C ASP A 376 -6.57 17.73 -19.59
N ALA A 377 -5.96 16.79 -20.31
CA ALA A 377 -5.03 15.79 -19.80
C ALA A 377 -4.03 15.40 -20.90
N PRO A 378 -2.81 14.96 -20.55
CA PRO A 378 -1.87 14.46 -21.54
C PRO A 378 -2.41 13.22 -22.28
N GLY A 379 -2.23 13.17 -23.61
CA GLY A 379 -2.75 12.08 -24.44
C GLY A 379 -2.22 10.69 -24.04
N TRP A 380 -0.93 10.61 -23.67
CA TRP A 380 -0.30 9.37 -23.21
C TRP A 380 -0.98 8.81 -21.95
N LEU A 381 -1.43 9.68 -21.05
CA LEU A 381 -2.07 9.30 -19.79
C LEU A 381 -3.45 8.73 -20.06
N TRP A 382 -4.23 9.42 -20.89
CA TRP A 382 -5.56 8.96 -21.30
C TRP A 382 -5.48 7.61 -22.02
N THR A 383 -4.66 7.50 -23.06
CA THR A 383 -4.56 6.25 -23.83
C THR A 383 -4.06 5.10 -22.98
N GLY A 384 -2.99 5.32 -22.19
CA GLY A 384 -2.46 4.30 -21.28
C GLY A 384 -3.53 3.77 -20.33
N ILE A 385 -4.36 4.64 -19.75
CA ILE A 385 -5.42 4.23 -18.83
C ILE A 385 -6.56 3.51 -19.56
N VAL A 386 -7.01 4.01 -20.72
CA VAL A 386 -8.13 3.40 -21.46
C VAL A 386 -7.77 2.00 -21.96
N GLU A 387 -6.59 1.83 -22.56
CA GLU A 387 -6.10 0.54 -23.04
C GLU A 387 -5.95 -0.47 -21.88
N LEU A 388 -5.43 0.00 -20.74
CA LEU A 388 -5.33 -0.83 -19.55
C LEU A 388 -6.71 -1.17 -18.96
N VAL A 389 -7.68 -0.26 -18.97
CA VAL A 389 -9.06 -0.55 -18.54
C VAL A 389 -9.67 -1.66 -19.40
N SER A 390 -9.47 -1.60 -20.72
CA SER A 390 -9.92 -2.63 -21.67
C SER A 390 -9.27 -3.99 -21.36
N SER A 391 -7.94 -4.03 -21.31
CA SER A 391 -7.16 -5.25 -21.07
C SER A 391 -7.48 -5.88 -19.70
N HIS A 392 -7.62 -5.07 -18.65
CA HIS A 392 -8.00 -5.56 -17.32
C HIS A 392 -9.44 -6.06 -17.27
N ALA A 393 -10.37 -5.47 -18.01
CA ALA A 393 -11.75 -5.96 -18.08
C ALA A 393 -11.80 -7.37 -18.70
N ALA A 394 -11.08 -7.57 -19.81
CA ALA A 394 -10.95 -8.90 -20.43
C ALA A 394 -10.28 -9.91 -19.48
N GLY A 395 -9.15 -9.52 -18.86
CA GLY A 395 -8.44 -10.37 -17.91
C GLY A 395 -9.26 -10.72 -16.66
N TYR A 396 -10.09 -9.79 -16.17
CA TYR A 396 -11.00 -10.03 -15.05
C TYR A 396 -12.07 -11.07 -15.39
N LEU A 397 -12.72 -10.97 -16.55
CA LEU A 397 -13.73 -11.95 -16.97
C LEU A 397 -13.13 -13.35 -17.15
N GLU A 398 -11.93 -13.43 -17.73
CA GLU A 398 -11.22 -14.69 -17.88
C GLU A 398 -10.78 -15.29 -16.52
N HIS A 399 -10.41 -14.44 -15.55
CA HIS A 399 -10.18 -14.88 -14.17
C HIS A 399 -11.45 -15.42 -13.52
N CYS A 400 -12.58 -14.72 -13.67
CA CYS A 400 -13.87 -15.15 -13.14
C CYS A 400 -14.34 -16.46 -13.78
N ARG A 401 -14.16 -16.64 -15.09
CA ARG A 401 -14.46 -17.88 -15.81
C ARG A 401 -13.70 -19.05 -15.20
N ARG A 402 -12.38 -18.93 -15.07
CA ARG A 402 -11.54 -19.97 -14.44
C ARG A 402 -11.93 -20.25 -13.00
N TYR A 403 -12.14 -19.20 -12.20
CA TYR A 403 -12.54 -19.32 -10.80
C TYR A 403 -13.91 -20.01 -10.64
N ALA A 404 -14.86 -19.77 -11.54
CA ALA A 404 -16.16 -20.46 -11.53
C ALA A 404 -15.99 -21.96 -11.84
N THR A 405 -15.26 -22.30 -12.90
CA THR A 405 -15.02 -23.70 -13.30
C THR A 405 -14.26 -24.50 -12.24
N GLU A 406 -13.26 -23.92 -11.58
CA GLU A 406 -12.53 -24.56 -10.48
C GLU A 406 -13.42 -24.89 -9.27
N ARG A 407 -14.48 -24.09 -9.02
CA ARG A 407 -15.44 -24.32 -7.93
C ARG A 407 -16.52 -25.33 -8.26
N GLU A 408 -16.84 -25.52 -9.54
CA GLU A 408 -17.82 -26.53 -9.97
C GLU A 408 -17.20 -27.94 -10.02
N GLY A 409 -15.87 -28.05 -10.14
CA GLY A 409 -15.13 -29.31 -10.14
C GLY A 409 -14.56 -29.76 -8.77
N SER A 410 -14.76 -28.97 -7.70
CA SER A 410 -14.32 -29.27 -6.32
C SER A 410 -15.52 -29.51 -5.42
#